data_AF-A0A419YWI9-F1
#
_entry.id   AF-A0A419YWI9-F1
#
_cell.length_a   1.000
_cell.length_b   1.000
_cell.length_c   1.000
_cell.angle_alpha   90.00
_cell.angle_beta   90.00
_cell.angle_gamma   90.00
#
_symmetry.space_group_name_H-M   'P 1'
#
loop_
_entity.id
_entity.type
_entity.pdbx_description
1 polymer ?
#
loop_
_entity_poly.entity_id
_entity_poly.type
_entity_poly.pdbx_seq_one_letter_code
_entity_poly.pdbx_strand_id
1 'polypeptide(L)'
;MKTLQVPFLVAAIGCRHVLIEDEARLRDAVETELCRLAKCAISLHPCLLTSLADGASQLAADVALKLGWKVMAILPMALSDYEREFATPASLARFRALLAQCSQHLELPVPSSIDADVSGQRAQQYRDLGRFFVRHAQIVIALWDGWAEDGEAGDPAEVVRFAREGVANPVSGGLPSEDCAPVSHILCRSHWNPSGTAREEIDLDAGVVEPNRRVIDSMRKFVGSAHDCSRKWHDVVETSKQHLLGKPPHAMRLPESLEPLVELYGLADTDAIMAQSLRRNSVFVILGIVLLAVLSHEFYTGLVPTQWMVLAYLAGLLGAFAVHRWAFKRRRCDERYLDYRALAEGLRVQLFWSIAGEETKVSDHYLLHQATELGWIRVTLRNLALSIPPPTDSGSEASRFGEIRKRWLEDQRNYFVGRDSKLGKAHYHDARAKGWNRAALAVFFIGLVVISPCLISDIIKLDHHVREWLLVASTLAIGLAGIFKAVEKVNAHEETSLRYLRMGRLYDLALKEFNAAMSTADLSRARHCLTAIGREALAENAEWLLLHRDRPFEVPVGS
;
A
#
# COMPACT_ATOMS: atom_id res chain seq x y z
N MET A 1 2.01 1.61 24.28
CA MET A 1 1.45 1.82 22.92
C MET A 1 0.65 0.58 22.56
N LYS A 2 -0.64 0.72 22.20
CA LYS A 2 -1.41 -0.41 21.65
C LYS A 2 -0.62 -0.94 20.44
N THR A 3 -0.30 -2.23 20.45
CA THR A 3 0.45 -2.92 19.39
C THR A 3 -0.12 -2.57 18.03
N LEU A 4 0.73 -2.10 17.11
CA LEU A 4 0.39 -1.89 15.70
C LEU A 4 -0.23 -3.18 15.13
N GLN A 5 -1.52 -3.18 14.81
CA GLN A 5 -2.20 -4.37 14.32
C GLN A 5 -2.42 -4.25 12.81
N VAL A 6 -1.43 -4.65 12.02
CA VAL A 6 -1.68 -4.97 10.62
C VAL A 6 -2.21 -6.41 10.58
N PRO A 7 -3.49 -6.62 10.22
CA PRO A 7 -4.10 -7.94 10.28
C PRO A 7 -3.64 -8.81 9.10
N PHE A 8 -3.43 -10.09 9.37
CA PHE A 8 -3.25 -11.14 8.37
C PHE A 8 -4.54 -11.96 8.32
N LEU A 9 -5.33 -11.75 7.28
CA LEU A 9 -6.67 -12.30 7.11
C LEU A 9 -6.60 -13.61 6.34
N VAL A 10 -7.15 -14.67 6.93
CA VAL A 10 -7.34 -15.99 6.31
C VAL A 10 -8.83 -16.27 6.28
N ALA A 11 -9.39 -16.62 5.13
CA ALA A 11 -10.79 -17.05 5.07
C ALA A 11 -10.88 -18.57 5.17
N ALA A 12 -11.82 -19.10 5.96
CA ALA A 12 -12.19 -20.51 5.92
C ALA A 12 -13.59 -20.67 5.34
N ILE A 13 -13.67 -21.47 4.28
CA ILE A 13 -14.92 -21.89 3.64
C ILE A 13 -15.01 -23.40 3.67
N GLY A 14 -16.23 -23.95 3.68
CA GLY A 14 -16.38 -25.39 3.55
C GLY A 14 -17.80 -25.91 3.62
N CYS A 15 -17.90 -27.23 3.52
CA CYS A 15 -19.18 -27.94 3.50
C CYS A 15 -19.92 -27.86 4.86
N ARG A 16 -21.25 -27.79 4.79
CA ARG A 16 -22.11 -27.74 5.98
C ARG A 16 -22.16 -29.06 6.76
N HIS A 17 -21.97 -30.18 6.06
CA HIS A 17 -22.15 -31.51 6.61
C HIS A 17 -20.83 -32.29 6.54
N VAL A 18 -20.06 -32.19 7.61
CA VAL A 18 -18.81 -32.94 7.79
C VAL A 18 -19.13 -34.28 8.48
N LEU A 19 -18.53 -35.38 8.01
CA LEU A 19 -18.64 -36.68 8.66
C LEU A 19 -18.00 -36.66 10.05
N ILE A 20 -18.71 -37.19 11.06
CA ILE A 20 -18.22 -37.24 12.45
C ILE A 20 -16.88 -37.99 12.56
N GLU A 21 -16.72 -39.05 11.77
CA GLU A 21 -15.48 -39.86 11.72
C GLU A 21 -14.27 -39.05 11.25
N ASP A 22 -14.49 -38.04 10.42
CA ASP A 22 -13.43 -37.23 9.80
C ASP A 22 -13.11 -36.00 10.65
N GLU A 23 -13.95 -35.63 11.62
CA GLU A 23 -13.84 -34.38 12.39
C GLU A 23 -12.48 -34.23 13.08
N ALA A 24 -11.97 -35.30 13.71
CA ALA A 24 -10.69 -35.27 14.41
C ALA A 24 -9.51 -35.04 13.44
N ARG A 25 -9.52 -35.71 12.29
CA ARG A 25 -8.49 -35.57 11.25
C ARG A 25 -8.53 -34.19 10.60
N LEU A 26 -9.73 -33.66 10.37
CA LEU A 26 -9.91 -32.33 9.80
C LEU A 26 -9.47 -31.24 10.77
N ARG A 27 -9.73 -31.39 12.08
CA ARG A 27 -9.22 -30.49 13.11
C ARG A 27 -7.69 -30.42 13.08
N ASP A 28 -7.02 -31.58 13.01
CA ASP A 28 -5.55 -31.66 12.96
C ASP A 28 -4.98 -31.01 11.68
N ALA A 29 -5.63 -31.23 10.53
CA ALA A 29 -5.22 -30.61 9.26
C ALA A 29 -5.38 -29.08 9.29
N VAL A 30 -6.51 -28.58 9.79
CA VAL A 30 -6.74 -27.14 9.94
C VAL A 30 -5.75 -26.53 10.92
N GLU A 31 -5.49 -27.20 12.05
CA GLU A 31 -4.52 -26.74 13.04
C GLU A 31 -3.11 -26.65 12.44
N THR A 32 -2.70 -27.67 11.69
CA THR A 32 -1.43 -27.72 10.97
C THR A 32 -1.32 -26.55 9.99
N GLU A 33 -2.36 -26.30 9.20
CA GLU A 33 -2.36 -25.25 8.20
C GLU A 33 -2.36 -23.84 8.83
N LEU A 34 -3.17 -23.60 9.85
CA LEU A 34 -3.16 -22.33 10.59
C LEU A 34 -1.81 -22.09 11.27
N CYS A 35 -1.18 -23.13 11.83
CA CYS A 35 0.17 -23.02 12.39
C CYS A 35 1.22 -22.70 11.32
N ARG A 36 1.13 -23.28 10.13
CA ARG A 36 2.02 -22.97 8.99
C ARG A 36 1.85 -21.50 8.58
N LEU A 37 0.61 -21.05 8.43
CA LEU A 37 0.29 -19.67 8.04
C LEU A 37 0.74 -18.64 9.09
N ALA A 38 0.59 -18.95 10.38
CA ALA A 38 1.11 -18.12 11.46
C ALA A 38 2.65 -17.93 11.36
N LYS A 39 3.39 -18.98 10.97
CA LYS A 39 4.85 -18.91 10.76
C LYS A 39 5.21 -18.04 9.54
N CYS A 40 4.41 -18.06 8.48
CA CYS A 40 4.63 -17.18 7.33
C CYS A 40 4.37 -15.70 7.70
N ALA A 41 3.36 -15.45 8.51
CA ALA A 41 2.89 -14.13 8.90
C ALA A 41 3.45 -13.63 10.25
N ILE A 42 4.64 -14.11 10.67
CA ILE A 42 5.29 -13.66 11.92
C ILE A 42 5.31 -12.13 12.00
N SER A 43 4.96 -11.58 13.18
CA SER A 43 4.79 -10.15 13.45
C SER A 43 3.52 -9.49 12.90
N LEU A 44 2.70 -10.20 12.12
CA LEU A 44 1.32 -9.78 11.80
C LEU A 44 0.34 -10.37 12.82
N HIS A 45 -0.86 -9.81 12.90
CA HIS A 45 -1.90 -10.33 13.79
C HIS A 45 -2.85 -11.22 12.98
N PRO A 46 -2.84 -12.54 13.19
CA PRO A 46 -3.65 -13.44 12.40
C PRO A 46 -5.12 -13.34 12.79
N CYS A 47 -6.00 -13.35 11.79
CA CYS A 47 -7.45 -13.28 11.95
C CYS A 47 -8.13 -14.21 10.94
N LEU A 48 -9.05 -15.04 11.43
CA LEU A 48 -9.87 -15.91 10.60
C LEU A 48 -11.18 -15.21 10.23
N LEU A 49 -11.46 -15.13 8.93
CA LEU A 49 -12.76 -14.75 8.38
C LEU A 49 -13.57 -16.03 8.14
N THR A 50 -14.80 -16.09 8.63
CA THR A 50 -15.67 -17.26 8.45
C THR A 50 -17.13 -16.86 8.55
N SER A 51 -18.02 -17.63 7.91
CA SER A 51 -19.47 -17.45 8.03
C SER A 51 -20.06 -18.10 9.28
N LEU A 52 -19.28 -18.93 9.99
CA LEU A 52 -19.76 -19.79 11.08
C LEU A 52 -20.91 -20.73 10.68
N ALA A 53 -21.04 -21.03 9.38
CA ALA A 53 -21.94 -22.07 8.90
C ALA A 53 -21.62 -23.41 9.60
N ASP A 54 -22.64 -24.27 9.73
CA ASP A 54 -22.47 -25.59 10.34
C ASP A 54 -21.33 -26.41 9.69
N GLY A 55 -20.77 -27.34 10.45
CA GLY A 55 -19.71 -28.22 9.96
C GLY A 55 -18.35 -27.52 9.86
N ALA A 56 -17.82 -27.42 8.64
CA ALA A 56 -16.42 -27.05 8.39
C ALA A 56 -16.05 -25.64 8.88
N SER A 57 -16.94 -24.66 8.67
CA SER A 57 -16.70 -23.27 9.08
C SER A 57 -16.61 -23.11 10.60
N GLN A 58 -17.49 -23.77 11.36
CA GLN A 58 -17.42 -23.80 12.83
C GLN A 58 -16.19 -24.57 13.34
N LEU A 59 -15.80 -25.67 12.69
CA LEU A 59 -14.58 -26.42 13.03
C LEU A 59 -13.34 -25.53 12.88
N ALA A 60 -13.22 -24.80 11.78
CA ALA A 60 -12.11 -23.89 11.57
C ALA A 60 -12.09 -22.74 12.60
N ALA A 61 -13.27 -22.19 12.94
CA ALA A 61 -13.39 -21.18 13.98
C ALA A 61 -12.93 -21.68 15.36
N ASP A 62 -13.37 -22.88 15.76
CA ASP A 62 -12.96 -23.52 17.02
C ASP A 62 -11.42 -23.65 17.11
N VAL A 63 -10.79 -24.13 16.03
CA VAL A 63 -9.33 -24.34 15.99
C VAL A 63 -8.60 -23.00 16.03
N ALA A 64 -9.05 -22.01 15.26
CA ALA A 64 -8.45 -20.67 15.28
C ALA A 64 -8.52 -20.02 16.67
N LEU A 65 -9.66 -20.10 17.34
CA LEU A 65 -9.82 -19.60 18.71
C LEU A 65 -8.88 -20.30 19.69
N LYS A 66 -8.72 -21.63 19.60
CA LYS A 66 -7.78 -22.40 20.43
C LYS A 66 -6.32 -21.99 20.21
N LEU A 67 -5.96 -21.63 18.98
CA LEU A 67 -4.63 -21.12 18.63
C LEU A 67 -4.44 -19.64 19.00
N GLY A 68 -5.44 -18.99 19.60
CA GLY A 68 -5.39 -17.58 20.01
C GLY A 68 -5.53 -16.59 18.84
N TRP A 69 -6.00 -17.05 17.68
CA TRP A 69 -6.31 -16.16 16.55
C TRP A 69 -7.55 -15.34 16.86
N LYS A 70 -7.62 -14.13 16.29
CA LYS A 70 -8.90 -13.42 16.22
C LYS A 70 -9.81 -14.14 15.23
N VAL A 71 -11.11 -14.15 15.51
CA VAL A 71 -12.13 -14.59 14.55
C VAL A 71 -13.08 -13.44 14.28
N MET A 72 -13.39 -13.22 13.01
CA MET A 72 -14.37 -12.25 12.54
C MET A 72 -15.45 -12.98 11.74
N ALA A 73 -16.69 -12.89 12.21
CA ALA A 73 -17.83 -13.54 11.56
C ALA A 73 -18.37 -12.65 10.44
N ILE A 74 -18.43 -13.18 9.22
CA ILE A 74 -19.01 -12.48 8.07
C ILE A 74 -20.32 -13.17 7.70
N LEU A 75 -21.43 -12.51 7.97
CA LEU A 75 -22.76 -13.07 7.79
C LEU A 75 -23.28 -12.68 6.40
N PRO A 76 -23.81 -13.63 5.60
CA PRO A 76 -24.33 -13.35 4.25
C PRO A 76 -25.59 -12.46 4.25
N MET A 77 -26.21 -12.28 5.42
CA MET A 77 -27.46 -11.58 5.64
C MET A 77 -27.53 -11.09 7.10
N ALA A 78 -28.61 -10.38 7.46
CA ALA A 78 -28.85 -9.93 8.83
C ALA A 78 -28.85 -11.11 9.82
N LEU A 79 -28.32 -10.89 11.03
CA LEU A 79 -28.19 -11.95 12.04
C LEU A 79 -29.53 -12.65 12.32
N SER A 80 -30.63 -11.90 12.41
CA SER A 80 -31.96 -12.45 12.66
C SER A 80 -32.46 -13.39 11.56
N ASP A 81 -32.04 -13.18 10.31
CA ASP A 81 -32.40 -14.04 9.19
C ASP A 81 -31.45 -15.23 9.11
N TYR A 82 -30.16 -15.03 9.38
CA TYR A 82 -29.16 -16.09 9.36
C TYR A 82 -29.41 -17.14 10.43
N GLU A 83 -29.84 -16.73 11.63
CA GLU A 83 -30.21 -17.66 12.70
C GLU A 83 -31.32 -18.65 12.31
N ARG A 84 -32.18 -18.28 11.35
CA ARG A 84 -33.28 -19.14 10.86
C ARG A 84 -32.81 -20.23 9.90
N GLU A 85 -31.58 -20.14 9.38
CA GLU A 85 -30.99 -21.12 8.48
C GLU A 85 -30.44 -22.36 9.21
N PHE A 86 -30.35 -22.31 10.55
CA PHE A 86 -29.87 -23.42 11.37
C PHE A 86 -31.01 -24.38 11.73
N ALA A 87 -30.90 -25.63 11.26
CA ALA A 87 -31.99 -26.61 11.30
C ALA A 87 -32.36 -27.11 12.71
N THR A 88 -31.42 -27.11 13.66
CA THR A 88 -31.64 -27.64 15.01
C THR A 88 -31.29 -26.62 16.10
N PRO A 89 -31.99 -26.65 17.25
CA PRO A 89 -31.65 -25.77 18.38
C PRO A 89 -30.22 -25.93 18.88
N ALA A 90 -29.65 -27.14 18.81
CA ALA A 90 -28.27 -27.42 19.22
C ALA A 90 -27.25 -26.76 18.29
N SER A 91 -27.49 -26.80 16.98
CA SER A 91 -26.66 -26.14 15.96
C SER A 91 -26.72 -24.61 16.12
N LEU A 92 -27.91 -24.03 16.31
CA LEU A 92 -28.06 -22.60 16.59
C LEU A 92 -27.37 -22.18 17.89
N ALA A 93 -27.46 -22.98 18.96
CA ALA A 93 -26.77 -22.71 20.21
C ALA A 93 -25.23 -22.70 20.04
N ARG A 94 -24.70 -23.63 19.24
CA ARG A 94 -23.27 -23.67 18.91
C ARG A 94 -22.84 -22.44 18.10
N PHE A 95 -23.60 -22.06 17.07
CA PHE A 95 -23.37 -20.84 16.31
C PHE A 95 -23.30 -19.61 17.22
N ARG A 96 -24.30 -19.42 18.10
CA ARG A 96 -24.33 -18.29 19.04
C ARG A 96 -23.14 -18.29 20.01
N ALA A 97 -22.75 -19.47 20.49
CA ALA A 97 -21.58 -19.61 21.37
C ALA A 97 -20.26 -19.23 20.68
N LEU A 98 -20.12 -19.54 19.38
CA LEU A 98 -18.95 -19.14 18.59
C LEU A 98 -18.99 -17.66 18.21
N LEU A 99 -20.15 -17.15 17.82
CA LEU A 99 -20.36 -15.75 17.48
C LEU A 99 -20.00 -14.84 18.67
N ALA A 100 -20.36 -15.25 19.90
CA ALA A 100 -20.01 -14.51 21.13
C ALA A 100 -18.51 -14.46 21.43
N GLN A 101 -17.72 -15.40 20.90
CA GLN A 101 -16.26 -15.41 21.01
C GLN A 101 -15.56 -14.65 19.87
N CYS A 102 -16.30 -14.29 18.81
CA CYS A 102 -15.74 -13.53 17.72
C CYS A 102 -15.39 -12.11 18.17
N SER A 103 -14.28 -11.60 17.64
CA SER A 103 -13.83 -10.24 17.91
C SER A 103 -14.77 -9.17 17.33
N GLN A 104 -15.44 -9.50 16.23
CA GLN A 104 -16.43 -8.67 15.53
C GLN A 104 -17.30 -9.56 14.63
N HIS A 105 -18.50 -9.12 14.31
CA HIS A 105 -19.26 -9.64 13.18
C HIS A 105 -19.65 -8.52 12.20
N LEU A 106 -19.81 -8.87 10.93
CA LEU A 106 -20.25 -7.97 9.86
C LEU A 106 -21.42 -8.64 9.12
N GLU A 107 -22.51 -7.91 8.96
CA GLU A 107 -23.66 -8.33 8.15
C GLU A 107 -23.51 -7.74 6.73
N LEU A 108 -23.56 -8.59 5.70
CA LEU A 108 -23.52 -8.13 4.32
C LEU A 108 -24.88 -7.54 3.91
N PRO A 109 -24.89 -6.43 3.15
CA PRO A 109 -26.13 -5.81 2.73
C PRO A 109 -26.91 -6.72 1.78
N VAL A 110 -28.24 -6.66 1.88
CA VAL A 110 -29.12 -7.40 0.99
C VAL A 110 -29.02 -6.83 -0.43
N PRO A 111 -28.78 -7.66 -1.47
CA PRO A 111 -28.71 -7.18 -2.85
C PRO A 111 -30.02 -6.49 -3.24
N SER A 112 -29.93 -5.27 -3.78
CA SER A 112 -31.04 -4.55 -4.38
C SER A 112 -31.31 -5.06 -5.80
N SER A 113 -31.52 -6.37 -5.97
CA SER A 113 -32.02 -6.93 -7.22
C SER A 113 -33.54 -6.85 -7.25
N ILE A 114 -34.04 -6.04 -8.18
CA ILE A 114 -35.44 -5.96 -8.59
C ILE A 114 -35.73 -7.29 -9.33
N ASP A 115 -36.73 -8.05 -8.87
CA ASP A 115 -37.30 -9.26 -9.51
C ASP A 115 -36.65 -10.66 -9.27
N ALA A 116 -35.85 -10.87 -8.23
CA ALA A 116 -35.45 -12.24 -7.82
C ALA A 116 -36.43 -12.85 -6.81
N ASP A 117 -36.78 -14.14 -6.95
CA ASP A 117 -37.47 -14.89 -5.90
C ASP A 117 -36.56 -15.09 -4.68
N VAL A 118 -37.14 -15.54 -3.56
CA VAL A 118 -36.41 -15.69 -2.28
C VAL A 118 -35.20 -16.64 -2.43
N SER A 119 -35.31 -17.67 -3.26
CA SER A 119 -34.23 -18.63 -3.53
C SER A 119 -33.06 -17.98 -4.29
N GLY A 120 -33.36 -17.27 -5.38
CA GLY A 120 -32.36 -16.52 -6.15
C GLY A 120 -31.69 -15.42 -5.33
N GLN A 121 -32.43 -14.77 -4.44
CA GLN A 121 -31.87 -13.78 -3.51
C GLN A 121 -30.90 -14.42 -2.50
N ARG A 122 -31.26 -15.58 -1.91
CA ARG A 122 -30.41 -16.33 -0.99
C ARG A 122 -29.12 -16.80 -1.67
N ALA A 123 -29.22 -17.38 -2.85
CA ALA A 123 -28.08 -17.76 -3.68
C ALA A 123 -27.12 -16.58 -3.93
N GLN A 124 -27.67 -15.40 -4.24
CA GLN A 124 -26.86 -14.20 -4.44
C GLN A 124 -26.17 -13.73 -3.16
N GLN A 125 -26.82 -13.82 -2.00
CA GLN A 125 -26.22 -13.49 -0.69
C GLN A 125 -25.00 -14.36 -0.36
N TYR A 126 -25.08 -15.68 -0.59
CA TYR A 126 -23.93 -16.57 -0.39
C TYR A 126 -22.84 -16.36 -1.44
N ARG A 127 -23.20 -16.03 -2.68
CA ARG A 127 -22.23 -15.63 -3.71
C ARG A 127 -21.46 -14.38 -3.29
N ASP A 128 -22.15 -13.36 -2.80
CA ASP A 128 -21.51 -12.12 -2.34
C ASP A 128 -20.64 -12.34 -1.10
N LEU A 129 -21.02 -13.27 -0.22
CA LEU A 129 -20.15 -13.75 0.87
C LEU A 129 -18.86 -14.40 0.33
N GLY A 130 -18.98 -15.25 -0.68
CA GLY A 130 -17.83 -15.84 -1.36
C GLY A 130 -16.88 -14.80 -1.96
N ARG A 131 -17.43 -13.82 -2.69
CA ARG A 131 -16.69 -12.68 -3.23
C ARG A 131 -15.99 -11.90 -2.13
N PHE A 132 -16.69 -11.64 -1.01
CA PHE A 132 -16.12 -10.95 0.14
C PHE A 132 -14.88 -11.68 0.68
N PHE A 133 -14.94 -13.00 0.85
CA PHE A 133 -13.79 -13.77 1.34
C PHE A 133 -12.59 -13.67 0.39
N VAL A 134 -12.79 -13.88 -0.91
CA VAL A 134 -11.71 -13.79 -1.91
C VAL A 134 -11.08 -12.41 -1.93
N ARG A 135 -11.90 -11.36 -1.84
CA ARG A 135 -11.46 -9.97 -1.87
C ARG A 135 -10.59 -9.57 -0.67
N HIS A 136 -10.84 -10.16 0.50
CA HIS A 136 -10.25 -9.71 1.77
C HIS A 136 -9.19 -10.67 2.32
N ALA A 137 -9.28 -11.96 2.02
CA ALA A 137 -8.33 -12.94 2.52
C ALA A 137 -7.01 -12.88 1.74
N GLN A 138 -5.89 -13.05 2.46
CA GLN A 138 -4.58 -13.24 1.83
C GLN A 138 -4.39 -14.69 1.37
N ILE A 139 -5.20 -15.60 1.92
CA ILE A 139 -5.34 -17.01 1.52
C ILE A 139 -6.70 -17.53 1.97
N VAL A 140 -7.32 -18.35 1.14
CA VAL A 140 -8.57 -19.05 1.44
C VAL A 140 -8.24 -20.50 1.78
N ILE A 141 -8.69 -21.00 2.93
CA ILE A 141 -8.67 -22.43 3.27
C ILE A 141 -10.03 -23.00 2.87
N ALA A 142 -10.02 -23.93 1.92
CA ALA A 142 -11.22 -24.58 1.41
C ALA A 142 -11.31 -26.01 1.97
N LEU A 143 -12.29 -26.24 2.84
CA LEU A 143 -12.65 -27.54 3.41
C LEU A 143 -13.83 -28.13 2.63
N TRP A 144 -13.56 -28.87 1.57
CA TRP A 144 -14.58 -29.31 0.61
C TRP A 144 -14.18 -30.61 -0.09
N ASP A 145 -15.07 -31.18 -0.89
CA ASP A 145 -14.85 -32.46 -1.59
C ASP A 145 -13.91 -32.34 -2.81
N GLY A 146 -13.70 -31.13 -3.31
CA GLY A 146 -12.86 -30.85 -4.48
C GLY A 146 -13.60 -31.03 -5.80
N TRP A 147 -14.92 -31.18 -5.77
CA TRP A 147 -15.75 -31.56 -6.90
C TRP A 147 -16.64 -30.38 -7.32
N ALA A 148 -16.99 -30.31 -8.62
CA ALA A 148 -17.76 -29.28 -9.31
C ALA A 148 -16.95 -28.12 -9.94
N GLU A 149 -16.71 -28.22 -11.25
CA GLU A 149 -16.33 -27.06 -12.08
C GLU A 149 -17.52 -26.09 -12.28
N ASP A 150 -18.76 -26.59 -12.10
CA ASP A 150 -20.04 -25.89 -12.25
C ASP A 150 -20.90 -25.89 -10.95
N GLY A 151 -20.29 -25.59 -9.79
CA GLY A 151 -21.00 -25.57 -8.51
C GLY A 151 -22.21 -24.63 -8.47
N GLU A 152 -23.20 -24.92 -7.61
CA GLU A 152 -24.35 -24.05 -7.41
C GLU A 152 -23.93 -22.68 -6.84
N ALA A 153 -24.80 -21.69 -7.03
CA ALA A 153 -24.57 -20.33 -6.57
C ALA A 153 -24.36 -20.29 -5.04
N GLY A 154 -23.18 -19.84 -4.60
CA GLY A 154 -22.82 -19.71 -3.19
C GLY A 154 -22.12 -20.93 -2.57
N ASP A 155 -21.89 -22.00 -3.34
CA ASP A 155 -21.17 -23.18 -2.86
C ASP A 155 -19.65 -22.93 -2.72
N PRO A 156 -18.96 -23.73 -1.86
CA PRO A 156 -17.49 -23.66 -1.74
C PRO A 156 -16.77 -23.76 -3.08
N ALA A 157 -17.29 -24.55 -4.02
CA ALA A 157 -16.74 -24.69 -5.37
C ALA A 157 -16.74 -23.36 -6.16
N GLU A 158 -17.83 -22.57 -6.08
CA GLU A 158 -17.91 -21.27 -6.75
C GLU A 158 -16.90 -20.27 -6.13
N VAL A 159 -16.72 -20.31 -4.80
CA VAL A 159 -15.73 -19.47 -4.12
C VAL A 159 -14.30 -19.85 -4.50
N VAL A 160 -14.00 -21.14 -4.62
CA VAL A 160 -12.70 -21.62 -5.13
C VAL A 160 -12.47 -21.14 -6.57
N ARG A 161 -13.50 -21.17 -7.42
CA ARG A 161 -13.43 -20.61 -8.77
C ARG A 161 -13.15 -19.11 -8.75
N PHE A 162 -13.87 -18.33 -7.94
CA PHE A 162 -13.61 -16.89 -7.76
C PHE A 162 -12.17 -16.62 -7.31
N ALA A 163 -11.65 -17.43 -6.40
CA ALA A 163 -10.28 -17.29 -5.92
C ALA A 163 -9.25 -17.59 -7.02
N ARG A 164 -9.51 -18.55 -7.92
CA ARG A 164 -8.60 -18.95 -9.00
C ARG A 164 -8.67 -18.05 -10.23
N GLU A 165 -9.87 -17.73 -10.69
CA GLU A 165 -10.14 -17.06 -11.96
C GLU A 165 -10.43 -15.57 -11.81
N GLY A 166 -10.64 -15.11 -10.57
CA GLY A 166 -11.13 -13.77 -10.28
C GLY A 166 -12.66 -13.69 -10.36
N VAL A 167 -13.21 -12.60 -9.85
CA VAL A 167 -14.66 -12.36 -9.86
C VAL A 167 -15.03 -11.61 -11.15
N ALA A 168 -15.65 -12.31 -12.10
CA ALA A 168 -16.17 -11.70 -13.32
C ALA A 168 -17.27 -10.69 -13.00
N ASN A 169 -17.17 -9.49 -13.58
CA ASN A 169 -18.15 -8.43 -13.41
C ASN A 169 -18.91 -8.18 -14.73
N PRO A 170 -20.25 -8.30 -14.76
CA PRO A 170 -21.06 -8.00 -15.94
C PRO A 170 -20.85 -6.57 -16.46
N VAL A 171 -20.65 -5.61 -15.55
CA VAL A 171 -20.38 -4.20 -15.87
C VAL A 171 -19.03 -4.04 -16.59
N SER A 172 -18.09 -4.94 -16.36
CA SER A 172 -16.77 -4.96 -17.00
C SER A 172 -16.73 -5.85 -18.25
N GLY A 173 -17.90 -6.23 -18.80
CA GLY A 173 -17.96 -7.11 -19.97
C GLY A 173 -17.45 -8.53 -19.71
N GLY A 174 -17.48 -8.99 -18.45
CA GLY A 174 -16.99 -10.31 -18.05
C GLY A 174 -15.51 -10.36 -17.65
N LEU A 175 -14.78 -9.24 -17.70
CA LEU A 175 -13.43 -9.18 -17.16
C LEU A 175 -13.44 -9.26 -15.62
N PRO A 176 -12.45 -9.93 -15.00
CA PRO A 176 -12.35 -9.99 -13.55
C PRO A 176 -12.08 -8.60 -12.99
N SER A 177 -12.89 -8.19 -12.00
CA SER A 177 -12.75 -6.88 -11.33
C SER A 177 -11.91 -6.93 -10.05
N GLU A 178 -11.54 -8.14 -9.59
CA GLU A 178 -10.84 -8.39 -8.33
C GLU A 178 -9.63 -9.31 -8.54
N ASP A 179 -8.64 -9.17 -7.64
CA ASP A 179 -7.43 -10.00 -7.67
C ASP A 179 -7.79 -11.44 -7.22
N CYS A 180 -7.13 -12.42 -7.83
CA CYS A 180 -7.19 -13.82 -7.40
C CYS A 180 -6.60 -13.99 -5.98
N ALA A 181 -7.10 -14.96 -5.23
CA ALA A 181 -6.60 -15.34 -3.92
C ALA A 181 -6.03 -16.77 -3.95
N PRO A 182 -4.87 -17.04 -3.32
CA PRO A 182 -4.38 -18.41 -3.21
C PRO A 182 -5.36 -19.24 -2.36
N VAL A 183 -5.58 -20.49 -2.77
CA VAL A 183 -6.47 -21.43 -2.08
C VAL A 183 -5.65 -22.60 -1.55
N SER A 184 -5.76 -22.86 -0.25
CA SER A 184 -5.25 -24.06 0.40
C SER A 184 -6.38 -25.08 0.53
N HIS A 185 -6.20 -26.25 -0.08
CA HIS A 185 -7.24 -27.27 -0.15
C HIS A 185 -7.07 -28.29 0.98
N ILE A 186 -8.12 -28.51 1.76
CA ILE A 186 -8.25 -29.61 2.71
C ILE A 186 -9.43 -30.46 2.23
N LEU A 187 -9.14 -31.58 1.58
CA LEU A 187 -10.18 -32.33 0.89
C LEU A 187 -10.89 -33.28 1.85
N CYS A 188 -12.20 -33.08 2.02
CA CYS A 188 -13.02 -33.82 2.97
C CYS A 188 -14.23 -34.47 2.30
N ARG A 189 -14.73 -35.55 2.89
CA ARG A 189 -15.95 -36.21 2.43
C ARG A 189 -17.17 -35.43 2.89
N SER A 190 -18.14 -35.25 1.99
CA SER A 190 -19.42 -34.57 2.23
C SER A 190 -20.58 -35.53 2.00
N HIS A 191 -21.65 -35.40 2.78
CA HIS A 191 -22.89 -36.19 2.61
C HIS A 191 -23.68 -35.82 1.34
N TRP A 192 -23.41 -34.67 0.74
CA TRP A 192 -24.14 -34.19 -0.44
C TRP A 192 -23.27 -34.37 -1.68
N ASN A 193 -23.59 -35.38 -2.49
CA ASN A 193 -23.09 -35.53 -3.84
C ASN A 193 -24.21 -36.05 -4.74
N PRO A 194 -24.88 -35.19 -5.54
CA PRO A 194 -25.93 -35.62 -6.46
C PRO A 194 -25.42 -36.51 -7.60
N SER A 195 -24.10 -36.58 -7.82
CA SER A 195 -23.45 -37.31 -8.92
C SER A 195 -22.99 -38.73 -8.56
N GLY A 196 -23.11 -39.16 -7.29
CA GLY A 196 -22.93 -40.56 -6.88
C GLY A 196 -21.49 -41.07 -6.73
N THR A 197 -20.48 -40.23 -6.93
CA THR A 197 -19.07 -40.62 -6.71
C THR A 197 -18.50 -39.83 -5.54
N ALA A 198 -18.94 -40.14 -4.33
CA ALA A 198 -18.31 -39.58 -3.13
C ALA A 198 -16.82 -39.96 -3.13
N ARG A 199 -15.94 -38.99 -2.81
CA ARG A 199 -14.52 -39.26 -2.61
C ARG A 199 -14.41 -40.30 -1.49
N GLU A 200 -13.78 -41.45 -1.75
CA GLU A 200 -13.67 -42.52 -0.75
C GLU A 200 -12.64 -42.19 0.34
N GLU A 201 -11.64 -41.37 0.02
CA GLU A 201 -10.52 -41.01 0.89
C GLU A 201 -10.36 -39.50 1.12
N ILE A 202 -9.97 -39.14 2.35
CA ILE A 202 -9.56 -37.78 2.73
C ILE A 202 -8.15 -37.54 2.19
N ASP A 203 -7.96 -36.45 1.44
CA ASP A 203 -6.64 -35.99 1.01
C ASP A 203 -6.33 -34.65 1.68
N LEU A 204 -5.53 -34.72 2.73
CA LEU A 204 -5.16 -33.58 3.57
C LEU A 204 -3.98 -32.77 3.00
N ASP A 205 -3.28 -33.32 1.99
CA ASP A 205 -2.10 -32.71 1.36
C ASP A 205 -2.39 -32.18 -0.06
N ALA A 206 -3.64 -32.29 -0.51
CA ALA A 206 -4.06 -32.15 -1.91
C ALA A 206 -3.84 -30.80 -2.60
N GLY A 207 -3.26 -29.80 -1.92
CA GLY A 207 -3.07 -28.48 -2.51
C GLY A 207 -2.76 -27.41 -1.47
N VAL A 208 -1.76 -27.64 -0.61
CA VAL A 208 -1.24 -26.60 0.27
C VAL A 208 -0.51 -25.56 -0.57
N VAL A 209 -1.12 -24.39 -0.75
CA VAL A 209 -0.56 -23.29 -1.53
C VAL A 209 0.11 -22.28 -0.60
N GLU A 210 1.24 -21.74 -1.05
CA GLU A 210 1.89 -20.63 -0.37
C GLU A 210 1.09 -19.35 -0.60
N PRO A 211 0.79 -18.59 0.47
CA PRO A 211 0.18 -17.27 0.29
C PRO A 211 1.13 -16.36 -0.48
N ASN A 212 0.63 -15.24 -1.00
CA ASN A 212 1.46 -14.29 -1.75
C ASN A 212 2.57 -13.70 -0.86
N ARG A 213 3.75 -14.34 -0.87
CA ARG A 213 4.89 -14.00 0.01
C ARG A 213 5.35 -12.57 -0.19
N ARG A 214 5.27 -12.02 -1.41
CA ARG A 214 5.64 -10.62 -1.66
C ARG A 214 4.78 -9.66 -0.85
N VAL A 215 3.47 -9.89 -0.80
CA VAL A 215 2.53 -9.07 -0.03
C VAL A 215 2.79 -9.19 1.48
N ILE A 216 2.86 -10.44 1.98
CA ILE A 216 3.11 -10.69 3.41
C ILE A 216 4.46 -10.11 3.84
N ASP A 217 5.51 -10.30 3.05
CA ASP A 217 6.84 -9.77 3.36
C ASP A 217 6.83 -8.25 3.43
N SER A 218 6.16 -7.56 2.50
CA SER A 218 6.03 -6.10 2.55
C SER A 218 5.27 -5.63 3.78
N MET A 219 4.18 -6.31 4.17
CA MET A 219 3.45 -6.02 5.41
C MET A 219 4.34 -6.21 6.65
N ARG A 220 5.08 -7.32 6.73
CA ARG A 220 6.02 -7.59 7.84
C ARG A 220 7.14 -6.55 7.91
N LYS A 221 7.72 -6.21 6.76
CA LYS A 221 8.75 -5.18 6.63
C LYS A 221 8.24 -3.83 7.13
N PHE A 222 7.00 -3.47 6.80
CA PHE A 222 6.36 -2.25 7.31
C PHE A 222 6.18 -2.30 8.81
N VAL A 223 5.61 -3.37 9.39
CA VAL A 223 5.44 -3.51 10.84
C VAL A 223 6.78 -3.38 11.58
N GLY A 224 7.83 -4.03 11.09
CA GLY A 224 9.17 -3.91 11.65
C GLY A 224 9.73 -2.48 11.58
N SER A 225 9.56 -1.80 10.44
CA SER A 225 10.02 -0.42 10.27
C SER A 225 9.22 0.57 11.12
N ALA A 226 7.91 0.37 11.22
CA ALA A 226 7.01 1.19 12.02
C ALA A 226 7.33 1.08 13.51
N HIS A 227 7.65 -0.12 14.02
CA HIS A 227 8.12 -0.30 15.40
C HIS A 227 9.45 0.42 15.67
N ASP A 228 10.38 0.37 14.72
CA ASP A 228 11.62 1.13 14.83
C ASP A 228 11.38 2.64 14.78
N CYS A 229 10.46 3.09 13.93
CA CYS A 229 10.07 4.48 13.77
C CYS A 229 9.41 5.03 15.03
N SER A 230 8.47 4.29 15.61
CA SER A 230 7.77 4.70 16.84
C SER A 230 8.73 4.90 18.00
N ARG A 231 9.80 4.09 18.08
CA ARG A 231 10.81 4.18 19.13
C ARG A 231 11.82 5.30 18.91
N LYS A 232 12.30 5.50 17.67
CA LYS A 232 13.39 6.44 17.36
C LYS A 232 12.90 7.86 17.08
N TRP A 233 11.70 8.00 16.53
CA TRP A 233 11.20 9.25 15.94
C TRP A 233 9.83 9.64 16.47
N HIS A 234 9.55 9.35 17.75
CA HIS A 234 8.25 9.60 18.37
C HIS A 234 7.76 11.05 18.17
N ASP A 235 8.62 12.04 18.40
CA ASP A 235 8.25 13.46 18.24
C ASP A 235 7.87 13.82 16.79
N VAL A 236 8.50 13.17 15.81
CA VAL A 236 8.21 13.37 14.39
C VAL A 236 6.88 12.70 14.01
N VAL A 237 6.60 11.53 14.59
CA VAL A 237 5.30 10.85 14.45
C VAL A 237 4.17 11.72 14.98
N GLU A 238 4.34 12.30 16.17
CA GLU A 238 3.35 13.24 16.72
C GLU A 238 3.21 14.51 15.87
N THR A 239 4.31 15.02 15.34
CA THR A 239 4.27 16.16 14.41
C THR A 239 3.49 15.83 13.13
N SER A 240 3.67 14.63 12.57
CA SER A 240 2.92 14.16 11.40
C SER A 240 1.41 14.06 11.69
N LYS A 241 1.03 13.50 12.84
CA LYS A 241 -0.38 13.46 13.30
C LYS A 241 -0.97 14.86 13.47
N GLN A 242 -0.20 15.78 14.03
CA GLN A 242 -0.62 17.18 14.21
C GLN A 242 -0.79 17.92 12.88
N HIS A 243 -0.01 17.58 11.84
CA HIS A 243 -0.25 18.12 10.50
C HIS A 243 -1.57 17.62 9.89
N LEU A 244 -2.00 16.41 10.24
CA LEU A 244 -3.25 15.83 9.77
C LEU A 244 -4.48 16.38 10.53
N LEU A 245 -4.42 16.42 11.86
CA LEU A 245 -5.57 16.73 12.71
C LEU A 245 -5.57 18.16 13.25
N GLY A 246 -4.47 18.89 13.09
CA GLY A 246 -4.22 20.15 13.77
C GLY A 246 -3.52 19.99 15.13
N LYS A 247 -2.98 21.10 15.64
CA LYS A 247 -2.30 21.13 16.93
C LYS A 247 -3.30 21.25 18.09
N PRO A 248 -3.10 20.55 19.21
CA PRO A 248 -3.90 20.74 20.42
C PRO A 248 -3.76 22.20 20.92
N PRO A 249 -4.83 22.83 21.47
CA PRO A 249 -6.15 22.28 21.79
C PRO A 249 -7.16 22.28 20.62
N HIS A 250 -6.80 22.83 19.45
CA HIS A 250 -7.67 22.93 18.27
C HIS A 250 -7.58 21.70 17.33
N ALA A 251 -7.18 20.55 17.87
CA ALA A 251 -7.12 19.30 17.13
C ALA A 251 -8.55 18.79 16.87
N MET A 252 -8.76 18.24 15.69
CA MET A 252 -10.01 17.58 15.33
C MET A 252 -10.29 16.44 16.32
N ARG A 253 -11.48 16.44 16.95
CA ARG A 253 -11.92 15.33 17.79
C ARG A 253 -12.36 14.19 16.89
N LEU A 254 -11.77 13.02 17.08
CA LEU A 254 -12.09 11.81 16.33
C LEU A 254 -12.75 10.78 17.25
N PRO A 255 -13.62 9.92 16.70
CA PRO A 255 -14.04 8.70 17.37
C PRO A 255 -12.82 7.81 17.69
N GLU A 256 -12.85 7.10 18.82
CA GLU A 256 -11.79 6.17 19.23
C GLU A 256 -11.54 5.07 18.18
N SER A 257 -12.54 4.74 17.36
CA SER A 257 -12.42 3.77 16.26
C SER A 257 -11.45 4.18 15.15
N LEU A 258 -11.18 5.48 14.98
CA LEU A 258 -10.29 6.01 13.93
C LEU A 258 -8.86 6.26 14.42
N GLU A 259 -8.60 6.20 15.73
CA GLU A 259 -7.24 6.35 16.29
C GLU A 259 -6.21 5.40 15.68
N PRO A 260 -6.53 4.10 15.43
CA PRO A 260 -5.56 3.19 14.81
C PRO A 260 -5.11 3.64 13.42
N LEU A 261 -6.01 4.25 12.62
CA LEU A 261 -5.67 4.78 11.30
C LEU A 261 -4.72 5.98 11.42
N VAL A 262 -4.98 6.89 12.36
CA VAL A 262 -4.13 8.05 12.62
C VAL A 262 -2.74 7.64 13.08
N GLU A 263 -2.66 6.62 13.94
CA GLU A 263 -1.38 6.05 14.39
C GLU A 263 -0.58 5.47 13.22
N LEU A 264 -1.24 4.63 12.41
CA LEU A 264 -0.63 4.04 11.22
C LEU A 264 -0.19 5.09 10.20
N TYR A 265 -1.00 6.12 9.99
CA TYR A 265 -0.66 7.25 9.12
C TYR A 265 0.61 7.95 9.63
N GLY A 266 0.66 8.32 10.91
CA GLY A 266 1.80 9.04 11.48
C GLY A 266 3.10 8.23 11.38
N LEU A 267 3.02 6.91 11.54
CA LEU A 267 4.16 6.00 11.38
C LEU A 267 4.60 5.86 9.92
N ALA A 268 3.65 5.65 9.00
CA ALA A 268 3.94 5.50 7.57
C ALA A 268 4.53 6.79 6.98
N ASP A 269 3.95 7.95 7.29
CA ASP A 269 4.40 9.26 6.81
C ASP A 269 5.79 9.60 7.38
N THR A 270 5.99 9.42 8.69
CA THR A 270 7.29 9.69 9.32
C THR A 270 8.38 8.80 8.73
N ASP A 271 8.11 7.51 8.56
CA ASP A 271 9.11 6.61 8.01
C ASP A 271 9.43 6.93 6.55
N ALA A 272 8.44 7.34 5.77
CA ALA A 272 8.64 7.83 4.41
C ALA A 272 9.53 9.09 4.38
N ILE A 273 9.30 10.06 5.27
CA ILE A 273 10.11 11.29 5.37
C ILE A 273 11.56 10.96 5.74
N MET A 274 11.77 10.06 6.71
CA MET A 274 13.12 9.64 7.11
C MET A 274 13.83 8.88 5.97
N ALA A 275 13.12 7.99 5.29
CA ALA A 275 13.64 7.26 4.14
C ALA A 275 13.98 8.19 2.97
N GLN A 276 13.16 9.21 2.71
CA GLN A 276 13.43 10.24 1.70
C GLN A 276 14.73 10.99 1.98
N SER A 277 14.92 11.41 3.23
CA SER A 277 16.14 12.12 3.67
C SER A 277 17.37 11.23 3.52
N LEU A 278 17.27 9.96 3.94
CA LEU A 278 18.34 8.97 3.79
C LEU A 278 18.70 8.74 2.31
N ARG A 279 17.70 8.55 1.44
CA ARG A 279 17.89 8.39 -0.01
C ARG A 279 18.62 9.59 -0.58
N ARG A 280 18.12 10.80 -0.32
CA ARG A 280 18.72 12.05 -0.81
C ARG A 280 20.17 12.21 -0.37
N ASN A 281 20.44 12.03 0.93
CA ASN A 281 21.78 12.18 1.48
C ASN A 281 22.73 11.11 0.93
N SER A 282 22.26 9.85 0.78
CA SER A 282 23.07 8.77 0.22
C SER A 282 23.43 9.02 -1.24
N VAL A 283 22.49 9.53 -2.04
CA VAL A 283 22.78 9.92 -3.44
C VAL A 283 23.83 11.04 -3.48
N PHE A 284 23.71 12.08 -2.65
CA PHE A 284 24.72 13.14 -2.60
C PHE A 284 26.09 12.63 -2.16
N VAL A 285 26.15 11.72 -1.18
CA VAL A 285 27.42 11.11 -0.74
C VAL A 285 28.02 10.26 -1.86
N ILE A 286 27.23 9.44 -2.55
CA ILE A 286 27.69 8.63 -3.69
C ILE A 286 28.26 9.52 -4.78
N LEU A 287 27.55 10.59 -5.15
CA LEU A 287 28.00 11.53 -6.18
C LEU A 287 29.28 12.25 -5.76
N GLY A 288 29.39 12.65 -4.49
CA GLY A 288 30.62 13.23 -3.95
C GLY A 288 31.81 12.26 -4.02
N ILE A 289 31.61 10.99 -3.66
CA ILE A 289 32.65 9.95 -3.74
C ILE A 289 33.04 9.68 -5.19
N VAL A 290 32.07 9.57 -6.10
CA VAL A 290 32.34 9.36 -7.54
C VAL A 290 33.10 10.55 -8.13
N LEU A 291 32.73 11.78 -7.76
CA LEU A 291 33.47 12.98 -8.17
C LEU A 291 34.93 12.94 -7.70
N LEU A 292 35.16 12.58 -6.44
CA LEU A 292 36.53 12.43 -5.90
C LEU A 292 37.30 11.30 -6.60
N ALA A 293 36.63 10.20 -6.96
CA ALA A 293 37.25 9.13 -7.73
C ALA A 293 37.65 9.61 -9.14
N VAL A 294 36.76 10.30 -9.85
CA VAL A 294 37.03 10.88 -11.17
C VAL A 294 38.18 11.89 -11.09
N LEU A 295 38.17 12.76 -10.08
CA LEU A 295 39.29 13.66 -9.82
C LEU A 295 40.60 12.89 -9.67
N SER A 296 40.62 11.86 -8.84
CA SER A 296 41.82 11.03 -8.64
C SER A 296 42.33 10.41 -9.95
N HIS A 297 41.42 9.98 -10.84
CA HIS A 297 41.77 9.47 -12.16
C HIS A 297 42.38 10.56 -13.07
N GLU A 298 41.75 11.72 -13.15
CA GLU A 298 42.25 12.85 -13.97
C GLU A 298 43.61 13.35 -13.47
N PHE A 299 43.83 13.37 -12.15
CA PHE A 299 45.13 13.71 -11.57
C PHE A 299 46.20 12.66 -11.91
N TYR A 300 45.84 11.37 -11.95
CA TYR A 300 46.76 10.29 -12.33
C TYR A 300 47.19 10.41 -13.80
N THR A 301 46.26 10.69 -14.71
CA THR A 301 46.55 10.78 -16.15
C THR A 301 47.25 12.07 -16.54
N GLY A 302 46.92 13.20 -15.89
CA GLY A 302 47.38 14.52 -16.28
C GLY A 302 48.58 15.08 -15.53
N LEU A 303 48.68 14.87 -14.21
CA LEU A 303 49.58 15.68 -13.36
C LEU A 303 50.56 14.85 -12.53
N VAL A 304 50.06 13.80 -11.85
CA VAL A 304 50.83 13.05 -10.85
C VAL A 304 50.55 11.55 -10.99
N PRO A 305 51.30 10.84 -11.86
CA PRO A 305 51.09 9.42 -12.13
C PRO A 305 51.66 8.55 -11.00
N THR A 306 51.00 8.59 -9.84
CA THR A 306 51.36 7.78 -8.67
C THR A 306 50.33 6.68 -8.42
N GLN A 307 50.79 5.54 -7.93
CA GLN A 307 49.92 4.38 -7.61
C GLN A 307 48.84 4.72 -6.56
N TRP A 308 49.10 5.69 -5.69
CA TRP A 308 48.15 6.17 -4.69
C TRP A 308 46.89 6.78 -5.32
N MET A 309 46.98 7.47 -6.46
CA MET A 309 45.81 8.03 -7.14
C MET A 309 44.94 6.94 -7.79
N VAL A 310 45.57 5.88 -8.31
CA VAL A 310 44.83 4.70 -8.81
C VAL A 310 44.12 4.00 -7.65
N LEU A 311 44.81 3.83 -6.52
CA LEU A 311 44.23 3.22 -5.33
C LEU A 311 43.07 4.07 -4.77
N ALA A 312 43.20 5.39 -4.74
CA ALA A 312 42.14 6.31 -4.32
C ALA A 312 40.93 6.28 -5.27
N TYR A 313 41.14 6.17 -6.59
CA TYR A 313 40.07 5.95 -7.57
C TYR A 313 39.31 4.64 -7.30
N LEU A 314 40.02 3.52 -7.16
CA LEU A 314 39.42 2.21 -6.89
C LEU A 314 38.69 2.19 -5.54
N ALA A 315 39.30 2.77 -4.49
CA ALA A 315 38.69 2.89 -3.17
C ALA A 315 37.42 3.75 -3.21
N GLY A 316 37.41 4.83 -4.00
CA GLY A 316 36.24 5.66 -4.24
C GLY A 316 35.09 4.87 -4.87
N LEU A 317 35.36 4.11 -5.93
CA LEU A 317 34.34 3.26 -6.57
C LEU A 317 33.77 2.20 -5.61
N LEU A 318 34.63 1.52 -4.86
CA LEU A 318 34.20 0.55 -3.84
C LEU A 318 33.39 1.22 -2.72
N GLY A 319 33.80 2.42 -2.29
CA GLY A 319 33.07 3.22 -1.30
C GLY A 319 31.69 3.63 -1.78
N ALA A 320 31.57 4.12 -3.02
CA ALA A 320 30.30 4.46 -3.65
C ALA A 320 29.38 3.23 -3.75
N PHE A 321 29.92 2.08 -4.16
CA PHE A 321 29.18 0.82 -4.21
C PHE A 321 28.72 0.34 -2.82
N ALA A 322 29.59 0.46 -1.80
CA ALA A 322 29.25 0.11 -0.43
C ALA A 322 28.13 0.98 0.14
N VAL A 323 28.20 2.31 -0.07
CA VAL A 323 27.13 3.25 0.34
C VAL A 323 25.83 2.92 -0.39
N HIS A 324 25.88 2.67 -1.69
CA HIS A 324 24.72 2.26 -2.47
C HIS A 324 24.08 0.98 -1.92
N ARG A 325 24.88 -0.07 -1.70
CA ARG A 325 24.39 -1.36 -1.18
C ARG A 325 23.82 -1.23 0.24
N TRP A 326 24.43 -0.39 1.07
CA TRP A 326 23.95 -0.09 2.42
C TRP A 326 22.62 0.68 2.40
N ALA A 327 22.51 1.75 1.62
CA ALA A 327 21.32 2.60 1.60
C ALA A 327 20.14 1.91 0.88
N PHE A 328 20.36 1.40 -0.33
CA PHE A 328 19.28 0.93 -1.21
C PHE A 328 18.88 -0.52 -0.95
N LYS A 329 19.83 -1.42 -0.62
CA LYS A 329 19.50 -2.84 -0.37
C LYS A 329 19.35 -3.17 1.11
N ARG A 330 20.26 -2.69 1.98
CA ARG A 330 20.19 -3.00 3.42
C ARG A 330 19.18 -2.13 4.17
N ARG A 331 19.19 -0.82 3.94
CA ARG A 331 18.25 0.14 4.56
C ARG A 331 16.95 0.32 3.78
N ARG A 332 16.89 -0.18 2.53
CA ARG A 332 15.71 -0.17 1.66
C ARG A 332 15.09 1.22 1.56
N CYS A 333 15.92 2.26 1.46
CA CYS A 333 15.45 3.64 1.53
C CYS A 333 14.48 4.00 0.41
N ASP A 334 14.63 3.40 -0.78
CA ASP A 334 13.77 3.67 -1.92
C ASP A 334 12.39 3.04 -1.75
N GLU A 335 12.32 1.72 -1.49
CA GLU A 335 11.09 0.98 -1.17
C GLU A 335 10.31 1.65 -0.02
N ARG A 336 10.99 1.99 1.09
CA ARG A 336 10.34 2.63 2.25
C ARG A 336 9.82 4.02 1.93
N TYR A 337 10.59 4.82 1.18
CA TYR A 337 10.16 6.16 0.80
C TYR A 337 8.91 6.11 -0.09
N LEU A 338 8.97 5.28 -1.13
CA LEU A 338 7.93 5.19 -2.14
C LEU A 338 6.66 4.54 -1.57
N ASP A 339 6.78 3.35 -0.98
CA ASP A 339 5.61 2.58 -0.57
C ASP A 339 4.95 3.15 0.68
N TYR A 340 5.71 3.64 1.67
CA TYR A 340 5.12 4.15 2.90
C TYR A 340 4.50 5.53 2.70
N ARG A 341 5.00 6.32 1.75
CA ARG A 341 4.32 7.54 1.30
C ARG A 341 3.01 7.20 0.61
N ALA A 342 3.01 6.20 -0.27
CA ALA A 342 1.79 5.78 -0.96
C ALA A 342 0.74 5.23 0.03
N LEU A 343 1.18 4.45 1.04
CA LEU A 343 0.33 3.98 2.13
C LEU A 343 -0.20 5.13 2.98
N ALA A 344 0.64 6.09 3.38
CA ALA A 344 0.24 7.25 4.18
C ALA A 344 -0.84 8.08 3.44
N GLU A 345 -0.65 8.30 2.14
CA GLU A 345 -1.64 9.03 1.34
C GLU A 345 -2.96 8.26 1.21
N GLY A 346 -2.92 6.94 1.05
CA GLY A 346 -4.12 6.09 1.07
C GLY A 346 -4.85 6.11 2.42
N LEU A 347 -4.10 6.04 3.54
CA LEU A 347 -4.64 6.15 4.89
C LEU A 347 -5.29 7.52 5.14
N ARG A 348 -4.66 8.59 4.61
CA ARG A 348 -5.16 9.97 4.70
C ARG A 348 -6.53 10.11 4.04
N VAL A 349 -6.67 9.62 2.80
CA VAL A 349 -7.95 9.66 2.08
C VAL A 349 -9.00 8.79 2.79
N GLN A 350 -8.63 7.57 3.21
CA GLN A 350 -9.54 6.67 3.92
C GLN A 350 -10.06 7.31 5.21
N LEU A 351 -9.19 7.98 5.98
CA LEU A 351 -9.57 8.67 7.21
C LEU A 351 -10.61 9.76 6.93
N PHE A 352 -10.37 10.64 5.96
CA PHE A 352 -11.31 11.73 5.67
C PHE A 352 -12.63 11.24 5.07
N TRP A 353 -12.64 10.15 4.29
CA TRP A 353 -13.86 9.50 3.84
C TRP A 353 -14.64 8.88 5.00
N SER A 354 -13.97 8.17 5.91
CA SER A 354 -14.61 7.63 7.11
C SER A 354 -15.19 8.74 8.01
N ILE A 355 -14.53 9.90 8.10
CA ILE A 355 -15.05 11.07 8.82
C ILE A 355 -16.26 11.70 8.10
N ALA A 356 -16.27 11.69 6.76
CA ALA A 356 -17.37 12.19 5.95
C ALA A 356 -18.62 11.28 5.99
N GLY A 357 -18.50 10.08 6.59
CA GLY A 357 -19.54 9.06 6.60
C GLY A 357 -19.68 8.33 5.25
N GLU A 358 -18.61 8.28 4.46
CA GLU A 358 -18.55 7.51 3.22
C GLU A 358 -18.21 6.05 3.51
N GLU A 359 -19.00 5.14 2.95
CA GLU A 359 -18.74 3.68 3.00
C GLU A 359 -17.75 3.22 1.92
N THR A 360 -17.36 4.12 1.02
CA THR A 360 -16.40 3.83 -0.04
C THR A 360 -15.02 3.51 0.53
N LYS A 361 -14.42 2.41 0.06
CA LYS A 361 -13.08 1.98 0.48
C LYS A 361 -12.04 2.44 -0.54
N VAL A 362 -10.94 3.01 -0.05
CA VAL A 362 -9.81 3.46 -0.88
C VAL A 362 -9.27 2.34 -1.78
N SER A 363 -9.28 1.09 -1.30
CA SER A 363 -8.80 -0.08 -2.04
C SER A 363 -9.51 -0.36 -3.36
N ASP A 364 -10.68 0.22 -3.55
CA ASP A 364 -11.59 -0.08 -4.66
C ASP A 364 -11.41 0.89 -5.82
N HIS A 365 -10.66 1.97 -5.58
CA HIS A 365 -10.38 3.01 -6.56
C HIS A 365 -8.98 2.91 -7.17
N TYR A 366 -8.18 1.93 -6.74
CA TYR A 366 -6.96 1.55 -7.46
C TYR A 366 -7.29 0.63 -8.64
N LEU A 367 -6.77 0.95 -9.82
CA LEU A 367 -6.96 0.14 -11.03
C LEU A 367 -6.23 -1.21 -10.91
N LEU A 368 -6.77 -2.26 -11.53
CA LEU A 368 -6.17 -3.60 -11.54
C LEU A 368 -4.73 -3.64 -12.07
N HIS A 369 -4.42 -2.88 -13.14
CA HIS A 369 -3.04 -2.80 -13.65
C HIS A 369 -2.08 -2.16 -12.63
N GLN A 370 -2.58 -1.28 -11.76
CA GLN A 370 -1.80 -0.63 -10.70
C GLN A 370 -1.68 -1.55 -9.47
N ALA A 371 -2.53 -2.58 -9.34
CA ALA A 371 -2.61 -3.47 -8.20
C ALA A 371 -1.42 -4.45 -8.09
N THR A 372 -0.71 -4.78 -9.16
CA THR A 372 0.50 -5.61 -9.07
C THR A 372 1.64 -4.88 -8.36
N GLU A 373 1.81 -3.59 -8.66
CA GLU A 373 2.83 -2.74 -8.05
C GLU A 373 2.39 -2.25 -6.64
N LEU A 374 1.11 -1.88 -6.47
CA LEU A 374 0.54 -1.41 -5.20
C LEU A 374 -0.04 -2.52 -4.32
N GLY A 375 0.14 -3.80 -4.67
CA GLY A 375 -0.70 -4.90 -4.18
C GLY A 375 -0.78 -4.99 -2.66
N TRP A 376 0.36 -4.89 -1.98
CA TRP A 376 0.39 -4.96 -0.52
C TRP A 376 -0.25 -3.74 0.16
N ILE A 377 -0.13 -2.55 -0.45
CA ILE A 377 -0.72 -1.31 0.06
C ILE A 377 -2.24 -1.39 -0.05
N ARG A 378 -2.75 -1.82 -1.20
CA ARG A 378 -4.19 -2.02 -1.44
C ARG A 378 -4.78 -3.02 -0.44
N VAL A 379 -4.13 -4.17 -0.27
CA VAL A 379 -4.54 -5.21 0.69
C VAL A 379 -4.52 -4.67 2.12
N THR A 380 -3.48 -3.94 2.51
CA THR A 380 -3.36 -3.36 3.86
C THR A 380 -4.48 -2.36 4.14
N LEU A 381 -4.69 -1.39 3.24
CA LEU A 381 -5.75 -0.39 3.38
C LEU A 381 -7.14 -1.04 3.44
N ARG A 382 -7.38 -2.03 2.58
CA ARG A 382 -8.64 -2.79 2.54
C ARG A 382 -8.93 -3.50 3.87
N ASN A 383 -7.94 -4.19 4.42
CA ASN A 383 -8.12 -4.99 5.64
C ASN A 383 -8.22 -4.12 6.89
N LEU A 384 -7.51 -2.99 6.91
CA LEU A 384 -7.67 -1.98 7.96
C LEU A 384 -9.07 -1.39 7.94
N ALA A 385 -9.61 -1.08 6.76
CA ALA A 385 -10.98 -0.56 6.62
C ALA A 385 -12.04 -1.53 7.18
N LEU A 386 -11.81 -2.85 7.13
CA LEU A 386 -12.71 -3.82 7.77
C LEU A 386 -12.73 -3.75 9.30
N SER A 387 -11.62 -3.34 9.90
CA SER A 387 -11.48 -3.28 11.36
C SER A 387 -12.09 -2.00 11.95
N ILE A 388 -12.61 -1.11 11.10
CA ILE A 388 -13.16 0.18 11.50
C ILE A 388 -14.69 0.02 11.54
N PRO A 389 -15.31 0.03 12.73
CA PRO A 389 -16.76 0.11 12.81
C PRO A 389 -17.25 1.44 12.21
N PRO A 390 -18.43 1.46 11.57
CA PRO A 390 -19.03 2.70 11.10
C PRO A 390 -19.16 3.68 12.28
N PRO A 391 -18.87 4.97 12.07
CA PRO A 391 -18.87 5.96 13.14
C PRO A 391 -20.26 6.02 13.80
N THR A 392 -20.34 5.63 15.07
CA THR A 392 -21.57 5.55 15.85
C THR A 392 -21.74 6.86 16.66
N ASP A 393 -22.35 7.89 16.03
CA ASP A 393 -22.74 9.21 16.60
C ASP A 393 -21.61 10.09 17.21
N SER A 394 -21.69 11.40 17.52
CA SER A 394 -22.77 12.32 17.91
C SER A 394 -22.38 13.81 17.65
N GLY A 395 -22.15 14.21 16.39
CA GLY A 395 -21.79 15.59 16.04
C GLY A 395 -22.59 16.12 14.86
N SER A 396 -22.79 17.44 14.76
CA SER A 396 -23.38 18.04 13.56
C SER A 396 -22.50 17.73 12.34
N GLU A 397 -23.08 17.13 11.30
CA GLU A 397 -22.40 16.85 10.02
C GLU A 397 -21.72 18.10 9.46
N ALA A 398 -22.37 19.26 9.56
CA ALA A 398 -21.82 20.53 9.10
C ALA A 398 -20.49 20.91 9.77
N SER A 399 -20.32 20.60 11.06
CA SER A 399 -19.07 20.85 11.79
C SER A 399 -17.94 19.94 11.30
N ARG A 400 -18.23 18.66 11.07
CA ARG A 400 -17.27 17.70 10.48
C ARG A 400 -16.81 18.16 9.10
N PHE A 401 -17.75 18.56 8.25
CA PHE A 401 -17.47 19.04 6.90
C PHE A 401 -16.64 20.34 6.92
N GLY A 402 -16.87 21.22 7.91
CA GLY A 402 -16.05 22.41 8.14
C GLY A 402 -14.59 22.07 8.48
N GLU A 403 -14.35 21.07 9.33
CA GLU A 403 -13.00 20.59 9.64
C GLU A 403 -12.35 19.88 8.45
N ILE A 404 -13.09 19.05 7.70
CA ILE A 404 -12.57 18.41 6.48
C ILE A 404 -12.12 19.48 5.46
N ARG A 405 -12.94 20.51 5.25
CA ARG A 405 -12.61 21.62 4.34
C ARG A 405 -11.26 22.26 4.72
N LYS A 406 -11.06 22.55 6.00
CA LYS A 406 -9.86 23.22 6.51
C LYS A 406 -8.64 22.29 6.51
N ARG A 407 -8.77 21.10 7.11
CA ARG A 407 -7.66 20.16 7.38
C ARG A 407 -7.27 19.29 6.20
N TRP A 408 -8.20 19.04 5.28
CA TRP A 408 -7.90 18.32 4.05
C TRP A 408 -7.79 19.28 2.87
N LEU A 409 -8.90 19.89 2.46
CA LEU A 409 -8.95 20.55 1.15
C LEU A 409 -8.06 21.80 1.10
N GLU A 410 -8.18 22.72 2.07
CA GLU A 410 -7.37 23.93 2.13
C GLU A 410 -5.88 23.62 2.39
N ASP A 411 -5.59 22.74 3.35
CA ASP A 411 -4.20 22.39 3.68
C ASP A 411 -3.49 21.70 2.51
N GLN A 412 -4.15 20.78 1.78
CA GLN A 412 -3.58 20.15 0.58
C GLN A 412 -3.40 21.15 -0.56
N ARG A 413 -4.38 22.02 -0.80
CA ARG A 413 -4.28 23.11 -1.78
C ARG A 413 -3.08 24.01 -1.48
N ASN A 414 -2.91 24.40 -0.21
CA ASN A 414 -1.81 25.26 0.25
C ASN A 414 -0.46 24.54 0.17
N TYR A 415 -0.43 23.23 0.42
CA TYR A 415 0.77 22.42 0.25
C TYR A 415 1.24 22.39 -1.21
N PHE A 416 0.31 22.25 -2.17
CA PHE A 416 0.66 22.20 -3.59
C PHE A 416 1.06 23.57 -4.16
N VAL A 417 0.23 24.60 -3.96
CA VAL A 417 0.35 25.91 -4.66
C VAL A 417 0.86 27.02 -3.76
N GLY A 418 0.76 26.87 -2.44
CA GLY A 418 1.15 27.90 -1.47
C GLY A 418 0.02 28.88 -1.17
N ARG A 419 0.20 29.72 -0.15
CA ARG A 419 -0.76 30.74 0.31
C ARG A 419 -0.05 31.97 0.86
N ASP A 420 -0.59 33.15 0.57
CA ASP A 420 -0.36 34.44 1.26
C ASP A 420 1.09 34.62 1.77
N SER A 421 2.10 34.46 0.88
CA SER A 421 3.57 34.55 1.08
C SER A 421 4.37 33.25 1.22
N LYS A 422 3.76 32.10 1.52
CA LYS A 422 4.46 30.79 1.52
C LYS A 422 4.43 30.16 0.14
N LEU A 423 5.62 29.92 -0.42
CA LEU A 423 5.82 29.24 -1.70
C LEU A 423 5.35 27.78 -1.58
N GLY A 424 4.42 27.36 -2.46
CA GLY A 424 3.97 25.97 -2.54
C GLY A 424 5.04 25.03 -3.07
N LYS A 425 4.81 23.71 -2.93
CA LYS A 425 5.74 22.69 -3.44
C LYS A 425 5.95 22.79 -4.95
N ALA A 426 4.93 23.16 -5.73
CA ALA A 426 5.08 23.40 -7.16
C ALA A 426 6.22 24.40 -7.45
N HIS A 427 6.14 25.59 -6.85
CA HIS A 427 7.16 26.61 -7.04
C HIS A 427 8.52 26.18 -6.47
N TYR A 428 8.55 25.48 -5.33
CA TYR A 428 9.81 24.96 -4.78
C TYR A 428 10.54 24.04 -5.78
N HIS A 429 9.82 23.10 -6.39
CA HIS A 429 10.39 22.16 -7.34
C HIS A 429 10.76 22.84 -8.67
N ASP A 430 9.95 23.77 -9.17
CA ASP A 430 10.28 24.57 -10.36
C ASP A 430 11.56 25.41 -10.17
N ALA A 431 11.65 26.13 -9.04
CA ALA A 431 12.83 26.93 -8.71
C ALA A 431 14.09 26.06 -8.58
N ARG A 432 13.95 24.85 -8.04
CA ARG A 432 15.06 23.90 -7.88
C ARG A 432 15.49 23.30 -9.23
N ALA A 433 14.55 22.95 -10.10
CA ALA A 433 14.84 22.50 -11.47
C ALA A 433 15.61 23.58 -12.25
N LYS A 434 15.13 24.82 -12.23
CA LYS A 434 15.80 25.98 -12.84
C LYS A 434 17.16 26.27 -12.20
N GLY A 435 17.28 26.11 -10.89
CA GLY A 435 18.54 26.25 -10.16
C GLY A 435 19.59 25.24 -10.63
N TRP A 436 19.24 23.95 -10.66
CA TRP A 436 20.13 22.90 -11.15
C TRP A 436 20.50 23.06 -12.62
N ASN A 437 19.54 23.43 -13.48
CA ASN A 437 19.80 23.67 -14.89
C ASN A 437 20.76 24.85 -15.10
N ARG A 438 20.53 25.98 -14.41
CA ARG A 438 21.45 27.13 -14.44
C ARG A 438 22.84 26.78 -13.92
N ALA A 439 22.93 26.02 -12.83
CA ALA A 439 24.20 25.57 -12.29
C ALA A 439 24.93 24.65 -13.29
N ALA A 440 24.24 23.69 -13.90
CA ALA A 440 24.82 22.79 -14.90
C ALA A 440 25.33 23.56 -16.13
N LEU A 441 24.53 24.48 -16.67
CA LEU A 441 24.94 25.34 -17.79
C LEU A 441 26.12 26.25 -17.42
N ALA A 442 26.09 26.87 -16.24
CA ALA A 442 27.18 27.73 -15.78
C ALA A 442 28.50 26.95 -15.69
N VAL A 443 28.50 25.78 -15.07
CA VAL A 443 29.70 24.93 -14.96
C VAL A 443 30.15 24.44 -16.34
N PHE A 444 29.23 24.09 -17.23
CA PHE A 444 29.54 23.70 -18.61
C PHE A 444 30.24 24.83 -19.38
N PHE A 445 29.69 26.05 -19.33
CA PHE A 445 30.31 27.21 -19.99
C PHE A 445 31.63 27.62 -19.35
N ILE A 446 31.78 27.49 -18.02
CA ILE A 446 33.08 27.66 -17.36
C ILE A 446 34.08 26.66 -17.93
N GLY A 447 33.72 25.39 -18.10
CA GLY A 447 34.57 24.39 -18.74
C GLY A 447 35.00 24.78 -20.15
N LEU A 448 34.09 25.29 -20.97
CA LEU A 448 34.38 25.78 -22.32
C LEU A 448 35.30 27.01 -22.34
N VAL A 449 35.12 27.94 -21.41
CA VAL A 449 35.99 29.11 -21.29
C VAL A 449 37.39 28.68 -20.83
N VAL A 450 37.48 27.76 -19.87
CA VAL A 450 38.74 27.23 -19.34
C VAL A 450 39.54 26.47 -20.40
N ILE A 451 38.88 25.71 -21.30
CA ILE A 451 39.58 24.98 -22.36
C ILE A 451 39.99 25.88 -23.54
N SER A 452 39.34 27.04 -23.73
CA SER A 452 39.56 27.91 -24.89
C SER A 452 41.02 28.33 -25.16
N PRO A 453 41.88 28.63 -24.16
CA PRO A 453 43.27 28.98 -24.40
C PRO A 453 44.10 27.83 -24.98
N CYS A 454 43.69 26.57 -24.75
CA CYS A 454 44.37 25.40 -25.30
C CYS A 454 44.23 25.32 -26.84
N LEU A 455 43.14 25.85 -27.40
CA LEU A 455 42.90 25.87 -28.85
C LEU A 455 43.82 26.85 -29.59
N ILE A 456 44.31 27.88 -28.90
CA ILE A 456 45.16 28.95 -29.44
C ILE A 456 46.58 28.82 -28.86
N SER A 457 46.91 27.64 -28.32
CA SER A 457 48.15 27.41 -27.58
C SER A 457 49.41 27.66 -28.41
N ASP A 458 49.39 27.36 -29.71
CA ASP A 458 50.50 27.61 -30.64
C ASP A 458 50.77 29.11 -30.88
N ILE A 459 49.73 29.96 -30.76
CA ILE A 459 49.82 31.41 -30.94
C ILE A 459 50.23 32.09 -29.63
N ILE A 460 49.68 31.64 -28.50
CA ILE A 460 49.92 32.25 -27.18
C ILE A 460 51.22 31.72 -26.54
N LYS A 461 51.85 30.68 -27.10
CA LYS A 461 53.01 29.97 -26.54
C LYS A 461 52.73 29.54 -25.09
N LEU A 462 51.59 28.89 -24.90
CA LEU A 462 51.14 28.47 -23.58
C LEU A 462 52.11 27.46 -22.97
N ASP A 463 52.49 27.66 -21.72
CA ASP A 463 53.35 26.73 -20.99
C ASP A 463 52.69 25.34 -20.87
N HIS A 464 53.51 24.29 -20.93
CA HIS A 464 53.02 22.91 -20.95
C HIS A 464 52.26 22.56 -19.66
N HIS A 465 52.77 22.96 -18.50
CA HIS A 465 52.11 22.71 -17.23
C HIS A 465 50.79 23.46 -17.11
N VAL A 466 50.72 24.70 -17.61
CA VAL A 466 49.48 25.48 -17.63
C VAL A 466 48.43 24.79 -18.51
N ARG A 467 48.84 24.24 -19.66
CA ARG A 467 47.95 23.49 -20.56
C ARG A 467 47.35 22.25 -19.88
N GLU A 468 48.16 21.47 -19.16
CA GLU A 468 47.69 20.27 -18.43
C GLU A 468 46.65 20.61 -17.36
N TRP A 469 46.88 21.67 -16.56
CA TRP A 469 45.92 22.14 -15.56
C TRP A 469 44.60 22.63 -16.17
N LEU A 470 44.65 23.34 -17.30
CA LEU A 470 43.44 23.79 -18.00
C LEU A 470 42.63 22.60 -18.54
N LEU A 471 43.29 21.57 -19.06
CA LEU A 471 42.62 20.35 -19.52
C LEU A 471 41.90 19.65 -18.36
N VAL A 472 42.59 19.38 -17.25
CA VAL A 472 42.00 18.74 -16.05
C VAL A 472 40.84 19.56 -15.48
N ALA A 473 40.99 20.89 -15.41
CA ALA A 473 39.92 21.76 -14.91
C ALA A 473 38.69 21.75 -15.84
N SER A 474 38.90 21.69 -17.15
CA SER A 474 37.81 21.64 -18.12
C SER A 474 37.07 20.30 -18.12
N THR A 475 37.78 19.16 -18.04
CA THR A 475 37.17 17.82 -17.98
C THR A 475 36.36 17.65 -16.71
N LEU A 476 36.88 18.14 -15.58
CA LEU A 476 36.16 18.16 -14.31
C LEU A 476 34.88 19.01 -14.38
N ALA A 477 34.94 20.20 -14.97
CA ALA A 477 33.79 21.07 -15.12
C ALA A 477 32.70 20.39 -15.99
N ILE A 478 33.06 19.77 -17.11
CA ILE A 478 32.13 19.04 -17.96
C ILE A 478 31.51 17.84 -17.20
N GLY A 479 32.32 17.08 -16.45
CA GLY A 479 31.84 15.97 -15.62
C GLY A 479 30.86 16.42 -14.55
N LEU A 480 31.15 17.53 -13.85
CA LEU A 480 30.26 18.15 -12.87
C LEU A 480 28.94 18.62 -13.48
N ALA A 481 28.98 19.24 -14.67
CA ALA A 481 27.77 19.63 -15.39
C ALA A 481 26.90 18.41 -15.74
N GLY A 482 27.51 17.32 -16.19
CA GLY A 482 26.84 16.04 -16.43
C GLY A 482 26.18 15.47 -15.18
N ILE A 483 26.88 15.48 -14.04
CA ILE A 483 26.34 15.03 -12.74
C ILE A 483 25.12 15.88 -12.33
N PHE A 484 25.22 17.20 -12.41
CA PHE A 484 24.10 18.09 -12.06
C PHE A 484 22.87 17.82 -12.93
N LYS A 485 23.07 17.56 -14.23
CA LYS A 485 21.98 17.21 -15.14
C LYS A 485 21.38 15.83 -14.84
N ALA A 486 22.22 14.85 -14.49
CA ALA A 486 21.76 13.52 -14.07
C ALA A 486 20.93 13.58 -12.77
N VAL A 487 21.37 14.36 -11.78
CA VAL A 487 20.62 14.59 -10.53
C VAL A 487 19.28 15.25 -10.78
N GLU A 488 19.22 16.23 -11.68
CA GLU A 488 17.98 16.90 -12.06
C GLU A 488 17.00 15.91 -12.71
N LYS A 489 17.48 15.07 -13.64
CA LYS A 489 16.70 14.03 -14.32
C LYS A 489 16.14 12.99 -13.35
N VAL A 490 16.96 12.46 -12.43
CA VAL A 490 16.53 11.45 -11.44
C VAL A 490 15.48 12.00 -10.47
N ASN A 491 15.58 13.28 -10.10
CA ASN A 491 14.63 13.89 -9.18
C ASN A 491 13.34 14.39 -9.86
N ALA A 492 13.27 14.34 -11.19
CA ALA A 492 12.09 14.71 -12.00
C ALA A 492 11.40 15.99 -11.51
N HIS A 493 12.17 17.02 -11.15
CA HIS A 493 11.65 18.19 -10.45
C HIS A 493 10.66 18.99 -11.31
N GLU A 494 10.90 19.09 -12.62
CA GLU A 494 9.99 19.74 -13.56
C GLU A 494 8.64 18.99 -13.67
N GLU A 495 8.69 17.68 -13.92
CA GLU A 495 7.50 16.83 -13.97
C GLU A 495 6.71 16.87 -12.66
N THR A 496 7.41 16.85 -11.52
CA THR A 496 6.81 16.94 -10.17
C THR A 496 6.14 18.30 -9.94
N SER A 497 6.76 19.40 -10.39
CA SER A 497 6.16 20.73 -10.29
C SER A 497 4.85 20.83 -11.07
N LEU A 498 4.84 20.35 -12.33
CA LEU A 498 3.65 20.35 -13.17
C LEU A 498 2.52 19.49 -12.59
N ARG A 499 2.85 18.34 -11.97
CA ARG A 499 1.89 17.52 -11.22
C ARG A 499 1.28 18.28 -10.06
N TYR A 500 2.10 18.94 -9.24
CA TYR A 500 1.60 19.76 -8.12
C TYR A 500 0.73 20.94 -8.57
N LEU A 501 1.05 21.59 -9.70
CA LEU A 501 0.18 22.63 -10.27
C LEU A 501 -1.16 22.07 -10.74
N ARG A 502 -1.19 20.89 -11.36
CA ARG A 502 -2.43 20.22 -11.78
C ARG A 502 -3.29 19.87 -10.57
N MET A 503 -2.71 19.21 -9.57
CA MET A 503 -3.44 18.89 -8.33
C MET A 503 -3.92 20.13 -7.60
N GLY A 504 -3.10 21.17 -7.52
CA GLY A 504 -3.48 22.46 -6.94
C GLY A 504 -4.75 23.05 -7.57
N ARG A 505 -4.83 23.05 -8.91
CA ARG A 505 -6.02 23.50 -9.64
C ARG A 505 -7.24 22.62 -9.38
N LEU A 506 -7.07 21.31 -9.31
CA LEU A 506 -8.17 20.38 -8.97
C LEU A 506 -8.71 20.64 -7.56
N TYR A 507 -7.83 20.83 -6.57
CA TYR A 507 -8.24 21.19 -5.21
C TYR A 507 -8.90 22.58 -5.14
N ASP A 508 -8.46 23.56 -5.93
CA ASP A 508 -9.13 24.87 -6.03
C ASP A 508 -10.56 24.73 -6.59
N LEU A 509 -10.77 23.88 -7.60
CA LEU A 509 -12.10 23.58 -8.13
C LEU A 509 -12.95 22.83 -7.11
N ALA A 510 -12.40 21.80 -6.46
CA ALA A 510 -13.10 21.05 -5.43
C ALA A 510 -13.52 21.93 -4.24
N LEU A 511 -12.67 22.87 -3.82
CA LEU A 511 -13.01 23.86 -2.78
C LEU A 511 -14.18 24.76 -3.19
N LYS A 512 -14.22 25.21 -4.46
CA LYS A 512 -15.35 26.01 -4.96
C LYS A 512 -16.66 25.22 -4.94
N GLU A 513 -16.64 24.00 -5.49
CA GLU A 513 -17.81 23.12 -5.52
C GLU A 513 -18.28 22.72 -4.13
N PHE A 514 -17.33 22.39 -3.23
CA PHE A 514 -17.63 22.06 -1.85
C PHE A 514 -18.24 23.24 -1.10
N ASN A 515 -17.68 24.45 -1.24
CA ASN A 515 -18.23 25.66 -0.62
C ASN A 515 -19.63 25.98 -1.16
N ALA A 516 -19.86 25.82 -2.46
CA ALA A 516 -21.18 25.99 -3.06
C ALA A 516 -22.19 25.00 -2.47
N ALA A 517 -21.85 23.71 -2.38
CA ALA A 517 -22.70 22.69 -1.78
C ALA A 517 -23.00 22.96 -0.29
N MET A 518 -21.99 23.38 0.47
CA MET A 518 -22.16 23.78 1.87
C MET A 518 -23.06 25.01 2.03
N SER A 519 -23.00 25.97 1.10
CA SER A 519 -23.85 27.17 1.13
C SER A 519 -25.33 26.85 0.87
N THR A 520 -25.61 25.81 0.08
CA THR A 520 -26.98 25.32 -0.19
C THR A 520 -27.43 24.25 0.80
N ALA A 521 -26.64 23.95 1.84
CA ALA A 521 -26.86 22.86 2.80
C ALA A 521 -27.06 21.47 2.15
N ASP A 522 -26.51 21.25 0.95
CA ASP A 522 -26.58 19.97 0.24
C ASP A 522 -25.38 19.10 0.62
N LEU A 523 -25.55 18.35 1.72
CA LEU A 523 -24.51 17.48 2.28
C LEU A 523 -24.18 16.31 1.35
N SER A 524 -25.15 15.82 0.58
CA SER A 524 -24.93 14.76 -0.40
C SER A 524 -23.99 15.24 -1.50
N ARG A 525 -24.22 16.42 -2.07
CA ARG A 525 -23.31 17.00 -3.07
C ARG A 525 -21.91 17.28 -2.51
N ALA A 526 -21.83 17.76 -1.27
CA ALA A 526 -20.55 17.97 -0.61
C ALA A 526 -19.78 16.64 -0.42
N ARG A 527 -20.49 15.56 -0.05
CA ARG A 527 -19.90 14.23 0.12
C ARG A 527 -19.39 13.65 -1.20
N HIS A 528 -20.19 13.75 -2.27
CA HIS A 528 -19.76 13.35 -3.62
C HIS A 528 -18.51 14.12 -4.09
N CYS A 529 -18.40 15.40 -3.77
CA CYS A 529 -17.21 16.20 -4.07
C CYS A 529 -15.96 15.65 -3.34
N LEU A 530 -16.09 15.29 -2.05
CA LEU A 530 -15.02 14.66 -1.27
C LEU A 530 -14.60 13.29 -1.83
N THR A 531 -15.57 12.49 -2.27
CA THR A 531 -15.30 11.20 -2.93
C THR A 531 -14.58 11.40 -4.26
N ALA A 532 -15.01 12.36 -5.07
CA ALA A 532 -14.38 12.66 -6.36
C ALA A 532 -12.93 13.16 -6.20
N ILE A 533 -12.67 14.14 -5.33
CA ILE A 533 -11.31 14.65 -5.11
C ILE A 533 -10.39 13.60 -4.46
N GLY A 534 -10.93 12.73 -3.61
CA GLY A 534 -10.20 11.61 -3.06
C GLY A 534 -9.77 10.60 -4.13
N ARG A 535 -10.65 10.29 -5.10
CA ARG A 535 -10.30 9.43 -6.24
C ARG A 535 -9.17 10.01 -7.09
N GLU A 536 -9.24 11.31 -7.40
CA GLU A 536 -8.17 12.00 -8.13
C GLU A 536 -6.85 12.00 -7.35
N ALA A 537 -6.88 12.18 -6.02
CA ALA A 537 -5.69 12.10 -5.18
C ALA A 537 -5.06 10.69 -5.18
N LEU A 538 -5.88 9.65 -5.13
CA LEU A 538 -5.40 8.25 -5.20
C LEU A 538 -4.81 7.91 -6.57
N ALA A 539 -5.44 8.38 -7.65
CA ALA A 539 -4.95 8.20 -9.01
C ALA A 539 -3.59 8.90 -9.20
N GLU A 540 -3.45 10.15 -8.76
CA GLU A 540 -2.17 10.87 -8.82
C GLU A 540 -1.08 10.17 -8.01
N ASN A 541 -1.42 9.71 -6.80
CA ASN A 541 -0.48 8.98 -5.94
C ASN A 541 -0.02 7.65 -6.58
N ALA A 542 -0.93 6.91 -7.22
CA ALA A 542 -0.60 5.69 -7.95
C ALA A 542 0.32 5.98 -9.15
N GLU A 543 -0.01 6.98 -9.97
CA GLU A 543 0.84 7.40 -11.09
C GLU A 543 2.21 7.91 -10.63
N TRP A 544 2.26 8.64 -9.50
CA TRP A 544 3.50 9.11 -8.91
C TRP A 544 4.39 7.94 -8.51
N LEU A 545 3.81 6.92 -7.85
CA LEU A 545 4.55 5.73 -7.45
C LEU A 545 5.13 4.98 -8.65
N LEU A 546 4.30 4.71 -9.67
CA LEU A 546 4.72 3.99 -10.88
C LEU A 546 5.88 4.70 -11.58
N LEU A 547 5.75 6.03 -11.79
CA LEU A 547 6.80 6.84 -12.41
C LEU A 547 8.16 6.72 -11.68
N HIS A 548 8.14 6.65 -10.35
CA HIS A 548 9.38 6.57 -9.56
C HIS A 548 9.95 5.15 -9.52
N ARG A 549 9.09 4.13 -9.60
CA ARG A 549 9.54 2.73 -9.75
C ARG A 549 10.15 2.44 -11.10
N ASP A 550 9.66 3.09 -12.16
CA ASP A 550 10.24 3.00 -13.52
C ASP A 550 11.59 3.74 -13.65
N ARG A 551 11.94 4.56 -12.66
CA ARG A 551 13.19 5.36 -12.64
C ARG A 551 13.99 5.06 -11.37
N PRO A 552 14.38 3.80 -11.12
CA PRO A 552 15.20 3.47 -9.95
C PRO A 552 16.54 4.20 -10.05
N PHE A 553 17.11 4.56 -8.90
CA PHE A 553 18.48 5.03 -8.86
C PHE A 553 19.42 3.83 -9.05
N GLU A 554 19.71 3.51 -10.31
CA GLU A 554 20.68 2.49 -10.68
C GLU A 554 22.02 3.15 -10.97
N VAL A 555 23.07 2.60 -10.37
CA VAL A 555 24.43 2.85 -10.84
C VAL A 555 24.53 2.13 -12.18
N PRO A 556 24.81 2.81 -13.31
CA PRO A 556 24.96 2.15 -14.60
C PRO A 556 26.20 1.26 -14.53
N VAL A 557 26.01 0.03 -14.11
CA VAL A 557 26.98 -1.04 -14.32
C VAL A 557 26.65 -1.52 -15.72
N GLY A 558 27.55 -1.26 -16.69
CA GLY A 558 27.34 -1.70 -18.06
C GLY A 558 26.95 -3.17 -18.07
N SER A 559 25.74 -3.45 -18.54
CA SER A 559 25.22 -4.80 -18.76
C SER A 559 25.86 -5.44 -19.96
#